data_AF-A0A5C6X5P8-F1
#
_entry.id   AF-A0A5C6X5P8-F1
#
_cell.length_a   1.000
_cell.length_b   1.000
_cell.length_c   1.000
_cell.angle_alpha   90.00
_cell.angle_beta   90.00
_cell.angle_gamma   90.00
#
_symmetry.space_group_name_H-M   'P 1'
#
loop_
_entity.id
_entity.type
_entity.pdbx_description
1 polymer ?
#
loop_
_entity_poly.entity_id
_entity_poly.type
_entity_poly.pdbx_seq_one_letter_code
_entity_poly.pdbx_strand_id
1 'polypeptide(L)'
;MGIVGFEGESMTKFRKSAIGLASFLVLIGVSACDTNEEPAEVASAPEAHHQDEETHADEHAADEHAADPHAAETPASFEDLPEGVNAVQHEMRLLNEAMHTTLTLIANNQLGGIPALIHRVHPAKELTHSAIEAGAYLPPKNPERIEAFVEMDEVFHDDLRELLRAAKADDLQRATAAYGELVQGCTNCHTAFRY
;
A
#
# COMPACT_ATOMS: atom_id res chain seq x y z
N MET A 1 12.82 53.71 -9.71
CA MET A 1 13.10 54.03 -11.13
C MET A 1 14.47 53.45 -11.46
N GLY A 2 14.49 52.41 -12.29
CA GLY A 2 15.69 51.65 -12.66
C GLY A 2 15.27 50.38 -13.39
N ILE A 3 15.07 50.53 -14.70
CA ILE A 3 14.74 49.48 -15.68
C ILE A 3 16.06 49.07 -16.33
N VAL A 4 16.33 47.76 -16.47
CA VAL A 4 17.05 47.02 -17.54
C VAL A 4 17.75 45.78 -16.92
N GLY A 5 17.79 44.59 -17.53
CA GLY A 5 17.37 44.16 -18.85
C GLY A 5 17.22 42.64 -18.90
N PHE A 6 16.34 42.19 -19.79
CA PHE A 6 15.98 40.81 -20.08
C PHE A 6 16.51 40.52 -21.48
N GLU A 7 17.50 39.63 -21.63
CA GLU A 7 17.94 39.10 -22.93
C GLU A 7 18.76 37.82 -22.69
N GLY A 8 18.32 36.71 -23.27
CA GLY A 8 18.93 35.40 -23.06
C GLY A 8 18.23 34.28 -23.82
N GLU A 9 18.02 34.50 -25.12
CA GLU A 9 17.51 33.57 -26.11
C GLU A 9 18.48 32.39 -26.34
N SER A 10 18.02 31.13 -26.22
CA SER A 10 18.57 30.06 -27.07
C SER A 10 17.64 28.84 -27.17
N MET A 11 16.94 28.77 -28.30
CA MET A 11 16.30 27.56 -28.82
C MET A 11 17.35 26.48 -29.12
N THR A 12 17.37 25.40 -28.34
CA THR A 12 18.00 24.15 -28.77
C THR A 12 16.95 23.18 -29.32
N LYS A 13 17.03 23.01 -30.65
CA LYS A 13 16.29 22.11 -31.53
C LYS A 13 16.12 20.70 -30.94
N PHE A 14 14.86 20.30 -30.75
CA PHE A 14 14.46 18.91 -30.53
C PHE A 14 14.69 18.11 -31.84
N ARG A 15 15.72 17.27 -31.85
CA ARG A 15 15.95 16.29 -32.92
C ARG A 15 14.96 15.14 -32.73
N LYS A 16 14.00 15.02 -33.66
CA LYS A 16 13.19 13.80 -33.85
C LYS A 16 14.14 12.65 -34.22
N SER A 17 14.44 11.77 -33.27
CA SER A 17 15.14 10.52 -33.56
C SER A 17 14.08 9.44 -33.79
N ALA A 18 13.99 8.97 -35.04
CA ALA A 18 13.21 7.81 -35.42
C ALA A 18 13.87 6.57 -34.81
N ILE A 19 13.33 6.08 -33.70
CA ILE A 19 13.70 4.78 -33.14
C ILE A 19 12.89 3.74 -33.92
N GLY A 20 13.62 2.94 -34.70
CA GLY A 20 13.08 1.85 -35.49
C GLY A 20 12.40 0.81 -34.60
N LEU A 21 11.22 0.39 -35.04
CA LEU A 21 10.59 -0.86 -34.63
C LEU A 21 11.55 -2.02 -34.97
N ALA A 22 12.25 -2.55 -33.98
CA ALA A 22 12.79 -3.90 -34.04
C ALA A 22 11.72 -4.83 -33.49
N SER A 23 10.95 -5.46 -34.40
CA SER A 23 10.09 -6.60 -34.08
C SER A 23 10.95 -7.73 -33.52
N PHE A 24 11.00 -7.87 -32.20
CA PHE A 24 11.51 -9.07 -31.56
C PHE A 24 10.36 -10.06 -31.43
N LEU A 25 10.25 -10.91 -32.43
CA LEU A 25 9.30 -12.01 -32.50
C LEU A 25 9.83 -13.12 -31.58
N VAL A 26 9.50 -13.05 -30.30
CA VAL A 26 9.80 -14.12 -29.33
C VAL A 26 8.81 -15.26 -29.60
N LEU A 27 9.31 -16.32 -30.23
CA LEU A 27 8.66 -17.62 -30.31
C LEU A 27 8.54 -18.20 -28.90
N ILE A 28 7.37 -18.03 -28.28
CA ILE A 28 6.98 -18.83 -27.11
C ILE A 28 6.71 -20.24 -27.63
N GLY A 29 7.65 -21.14 -27.36
CA GLY A 29 7.44 -22.57 -27.50
C GLY A 29 6.30 -23.00 -26.57
N VAL A 30 5.21 -23.45 -27.17
CA VAL A 30 4.12 -24.14 -26.49
C VAL A 30 4.70 -25.48 -26.00
N SER A 31 5.03 -25.56 -24.71
CA SER A 31 5.22 -26.85 -24.05
C SER A 31 3.83 -27.42 -23.78
N ALA A 32 3.39 -28.32 -24.64
CA ALA A 32 2.22 -29.14 -24.42
C ALA A 32 2.51 -30.09 -23.26
N CYS A 33 2.02 -29.76 -22.06
CA CYS A 33 1.76 -30.76 -21.04
C CYS A 33 0.46 -31.45 -21.42
N ASP A 34 0.64 -32.62 -22.02
CA ASP A 34 -0.31 -33.68 -22.29
C ASP A 34 -1.22 -33.93 -21.07
N THR A 35 -2.46 -33.45 -21.10
CA THR A 35 -3.50 -33.89 -20.16
C THR A 35 -4.35 -34.92 -20.86
N ASN A 36 -4.06 -36.17 -20.51
CA ASN A 36 -4.79 -37.38 -20.84
C ASN A 36 -6.28 -37.22 -20.49
N GLU A 37 -7.13 -37.26 -21.51
CA GLU A 37 -8.59 -37.18 -21.43
C GLU A 37 -9.13 -38.61 -21.38
N GLU A 38 -9.65 -39.03 -20.21
CA GLU A 38 -10.48 -40.24 -20.11
C GLU A 38 -11.95 -39.82 -19.93
N PRO A 39 -12.89 -40.27 -20.79
CA PRO A 39 -14.31 -40.06 -20.59
C PRO A 39 -14.89 -41.25 -19.80
N ALA A 40 -15.42 -40.99 -18.61
CA ALA A 40 -16.30 -41.91 -17.91
C ALA A 40 -17.67 -41.28 -17.72
N GLU A 41 -18.52 -41.56 -18.71
CA GLU A 41 -19.97 -41.53 -18.65
C GLU A 41 -20.48 -42.50 -17.57
N VAL A 42 -21.13 -42.00 -16.52
CA VAL A 42 -22.16 -42.76 -15.80
C VAL A 42 -23.26 -41.79 -15.33
N ALA A 43 -24.46 -42.04 -15.83
CA ALA A 43 -25.70 -41.34 -15.51
C ALA A 43 -26.36 -41.84 -14.21
N SER A 44 -27.38 -41.09 -13.76
CA SER A 44 -28.47 -41.46 -12.82
C SER A 44 -28.10 -41.31 -11.33
N ALA A 45 -28.89 -40.77 -10.40
CA ALA A 45 -30.26 -40.25 -10.33
C ALA A 45 -30.39 -39.49 -8.97
N PRO A 46 -31.51 -38.80 -8.67
CA PRO A 46 -31.61 -37.88 -7.55
C PRO A 46 -32.07 -38.58 -6.25
N GLU A 47 -31.36 -38.36 -5.15
CA GLU A 47 -31.90 -38.59 -3.80
C GLU A 47 -31.96 -37.26 -3.05
N ALA A 48 -33.20 -36.82 -2.87
CA ALA A 48 -33.56 -35.80 -1.91
C ALA A 48 -33.27 -36.33 -0.50
N HIS A 49 -32.36 -35.67 0.20
CA HIS A 49 -32.32 -35.74 1.65
C HIS A 49 -32.46 -34.32 2.20
N HIS A 50 -33.69 -33.98 2.57
CA HIS A 50 -33.96 -32.99 3.60
C HIS A 50 -33.17 -33.38 4.85
N GLN A 51 -32.30 -32.48 5.29
CA GLN A 51 -31.95 -32.34 6.69
C GLN A 51 -32.42 -30.96 7.10
N ASP A 52 -33.55 -30.98 7.81
CA ASP A 52 -33.99 -29.93 8.72
C ASP A 52 -32.96 -29.77 9.86
N GLU A 53 -33.02 -28.63 10.55
CA GLU A 53 -32.32 -28.31 11.81
C GLU A 53 -30.80 -28.05 11.67
N GLU A 54 -30.18 -26.98 12.14
CA GLU A 54 -30.50 -26.01 13.19
C GLU A 54 -30.16 -24.60 12.70
N THR A 55 -31.11 -23.68 12.82
CA THR A 55 -30.82 -22.25 12.88
C THR A 55 -30.10 -21.98 14.20
N HIS A 56 -28.79 -22.17 14.24
CA HIS A 56 -27.95 -21.53 15.23
C HIS A 56 -27.99 -20.02 14.94
N ALA A 57 -28.87 -19.33 15.66
CA ALA A 57 -28.73 -17.91 15.90
C ALA A 57 -27.36 -17.74 16.56
N ASP A 58 -26.35 -17.50 15.74
CA ASP A 58 -25.03 -17.05 16.15
C ASP A 58 -25.25 -15.66 16.74
N GLU A 59 -25.56 -15.65 18.05
CA GLU A 59 -25.33 -14.52 18.92
C GLU A 59 -23.82 -14.26 18.88
N HIS A 60 -23.39 -13.58 17.81
CA HIS A 60 -22.11 -12.91 17.76
C HIS A 60 -22.14 -11.87 18.87
N ALA A 61 -21.75 -12.35 20.05
CA ALA A 61 -21.32 -11.56 21.17
C ALA A 61 -20.47 -10.44 20.58
N ALA A 62 -20.93 -9.21 20.78
CA ALA A 62 -20.10 -8.04 20.66
C ALA A 62 -18.90 -8.30 21.57
N ASP A 63 -17.85 -8.85 20.97
CA ASP A 63 -16.54 -9.02 21.58
C ASP A 63 -16.06 -7.58 21.78
N GLU A 64 -16.44 -7.02 22.93
CA GLU A 64 -15.86 -5.82 23.50
C GLU A 64 -14.37 -6.14 23.63
N HIS A 65 -13.64 -5.88 22.54
CA HIS A 65 -12.19 -5.86 22.53
C HIS A 65 -11.77 -4.90 23.64
N ALA A 66 -11.47 -5.49 24.80
CA ALA A 66 -11.02 -4.76 25.97
C ALA A 66 -9.83 -3.92 25.52
N ALA A 67 -10.04 -2.60 25.49
CA ALA A 67 -9.05 -1.65 25.04
C ALA A 67 -7.75 -1.96 25.78
N ASP A 68 -6.70 -2.32 25.02
CA ASP A 68 -5.40 -2.63 25.58
C ASP A 68 -4.98 -1.43 26.46
N PRO A 69 -4.86 -1.60 27.79
CA PRO A 69 -4.49 -0.51 28.70
C PRO A 69 -3.06 0.00 28.45
N HIS A 70 -2.33 -0.63 27.51
CA HIS A 70 -1.02 -0.21 27.03
C HIS A 70 -1.03 0.32 25.59
N ALA A 71 -2.20 0.56 25.00
CA ALA A 71 -2.29 1.34 23.76
C ALA A 71 -1.80 2.77 24.07
N ALA A 72 -0.51 3.00 23.86
CA ALA A 72 0.11 4.30 24.02
C ALA A 72 -0.73 5.33 23.25
N GLU A 73 -1.14 6.39 23.95
CA GLU A 73 -1.94 7.46 23.36
C GLU A 73 -1.24 7.98 22.10
N THR A 74 -2.00 8.15 21.03
CA THR A 74 -1.50 8.79 19.81
C THR A 74 -1.05 10.21 20.15
N PRO A 75 0.18 10.62 19.82
CA PRO A 75 0.66 11.98 20.06
C PRO A 75 -0.28 13.01 19.41
N ALA A 76 -0.57 14.11 20.11
CA ALA A 76 -1.48 15.14 19.61
C ALA A 76 -0.77 16.11 18.65
N SER A 77 0.54 16.31 18.82
CA SER A 77 1.38 17.07 17.90
C SER A 77 2.74 16.39 17.67
N PHE A 78 3.51 16.87 16.69
CA PHE A 78 4.83 16.29 16.41
C PHE A 78 5.86 16.68 17.48
N GLU A 79 5.61 17.72 18.27
CA GLU A 79 6.42 18.11 19.42
C GLU A 79 6.24 17.17 20.63
N ASP A 80 5.12 16.45 20.70
CA ASP A 80 4.86 15.45 21.75
C ASP A 80 5.60 14.12 21.51
N LEU A 81 6.33 14.00 20.40
CA LEU A 81 7.08 12.79 20.08
C LEU A 81 8.26 12.59 21.05
N PRO A 82 8.65 11.33 21.32
CA PRO A 82 9.82 11.04 22.15
C PRO A 82 11.08 11.75 21.67
N GLU A 83 11.93 12.15 22.61
CA GLU A 83 13.18 12.83 22.28
C GLU A 83 14.02 12.02 21.28
N GLY A 84 14.48 12.70 20.22
CA GLY A 84 15.27 12.09 19.14
C GLY A 84 14.45 11.34 18.08
N VAL A 85 13.11 11.31 18.20
CA VAL A 85 12.21 10.76 17.17
C VAL A 85 11.51 11.90 16.44
N ASN A 86 11.70 11.98 15.12
CA ASN A 86 10.93 12.92 14.29
C ASN A 86 9.61 12.30 13.78
N ALA A 87 8.70 13.13 13.26
CA ALA A 87 7.38 12.69 12.79
C ALA A 87 7.44 11.59 11.72
N VAL A 88 8.33 11.71 10.74
CA VAL A 88 8.51 10.69 9.70
C VAL A 88 9.01 9.38 10.30
N GLN A 89 9.97 9.40 11.23
CA GLN A 89 10.44 8.18 11.91
C GLN A 89 9.31 7.51 12.70
N HIS A 90 8.46 8.29 13.35
CA HIS A 90 7.29 7.77 14.06
C HIS A 90 6.33 7.08 13.10
N GLU A 91 5.97 7.74 11.99
CA GLU A 91 5.13 7.16 10.95
C GLU A 91 5.75 5.90 10.33
N MET A 92 7.03 5.93 9.96
CA MET A 92 7.73 4.78 9.38
C MET A 92 7.73 3.56 10.31
N ARG A 93 7.80 3.77 11.63
CA ARG A 93 7.69 2.68 12.60
C ARG A 93 6.31 2.02 12.57
N LEU A 94 5.24 2.82 12.55
CA LEU A 94 3.87 2.33 12.50
C LEU A 94 3.57 1.65 11.16
N LEU A 95 4.05 2.22 10.05
CA LEU A 95 3.95 1.60 8.73
C LEU A 95 4.67 0.26 8.68
N ASN A 96 5.89 0.17 9.22
CA ASN A 96 6.63 -1.08 9.26
C ASN A 96 5.88 -2.18 10.06
N GLU A 97 5.31 -1.82 11.22
CA GLU A 97 4.46 -2.71 12.01
C GLU A 97 3.19 -3.15 11.24
N ALA A 98 2.51 -2.20 10.61
CA ALA A 98 1.31 -2.45 9.82
C ALA A 98 1.61 -3.36 8.61
N MET A 99 2.72 -3.15 7.90
CA MET A 99 3.10 -3.94 6.74
C MET A 99 3.44 -5.39 7.12
N HIS A 100 4.24 -5.60 8.18
CA HIS A 100 4.58 -6.95 8.65
C HIS A 100 3.34 -7.72 9.11
N THR A 101 2.44 -7.05 9.84
CA THR A 101 1.19 -7.67 10.30
C THR A 101 0.26 -7.95 9.13
N THR A 102 0.13 -7.03 8.17
CA THR A 102 -0.67 -7.21 6.95
C THR A 102 -0.22 -8.42 6.14
N LEU A 103 1.09 -8.60 5.95
CA LEU A 103 1.61 -9.79 5.27
C LEU A 103 1.19 -11.09 5.98
N THR A 104 1.26 -11.10 7.32
CA THR A 104 0.83 -12.25 8.12
C THR A 104 -0.67 -12.51 7.94
N LEU A 105 -1.49 -11.46 7.96
CA LEU A 105 -2.94 -11.56 7.74
C LEU A 105 -3.27 -12.10 6.34
N ILE A 106 -2.62 -11.57 5.30
CA ILE A 106 -2.80 -12.03 3.91
C ILE A 106 -2.40 -13.52 3.79
N ALA A 107 -1.24 -13.91 4.34
CA ALA A 107 -0.75 -15.28 4.28
C ALA A 107 -1.68 -16.31 4.96
N ASN A 108 -2.49 -15.87 5.92
CA ASN A 108 -3.46 -16.71 6.63
C ASN A 108 -4.91 -16.51 6.14
N ASN A 109 -5.14 -15.73 5.07
CA ASN A 109 -6.47 -15.34 4.60
C ASN A 109 -7.34 -14.69 5.69
N GLN A 110 -6.75 -13.84 6.52
CA GLN A 110 -7.38 -13.14 7.64
C GLN A 110 -7.51 -11.62 7.36
N LEU A 111 -8.14 -11.26 6.25
CA LEU A 111 -8.16 -9.87 5.76
C LEU A 111 -8.90 -8.90 6.69
N GLY A 112 -9.81 -9.39 7.54
CA GLY A 112 -10.58 -8.60 8.50
C GLY A 112 -9.74 -7.80 9.50
N GLY A 113 -8.48 -8.18 9.75
CA GLY A 113 -7.57 -7.44 10.65
C GLY A 113 -6.91 -6.20 10.03
N ILE A 114 -6.88 -6.09 8.70
CA ILE A 114 -6.15 -5.03 7.99
C ILE A 114 -6.71 -3.61 8.25
N PRO A 115 -8.04 -3.38 8.30
CA PRO A 115 -8.60 -2.04 8.54
C PRO A 115 -8.11 -1.37 9.82
N ALA A 116 -7.98 -2.13 10.92
CA ALA A 116 -7.51 -1.60 12.20
C ALA A 116 -6.04 -1.13 12.11
N LEU A 117 -5.20 -1.85 11.38
CA LEU A 117 -3.79 -1.48 11.18
C LEU A 117 -3.67 -0.16 10.41
N ILE A 118 -4.44 -0.01 9.32
CA ILE A 118 -4.41 1.18 8.47
C ILE A 118 -4.94 2.40 9.24
N HIS A 119 -6.00 2.24 10.05
CA HIS A 119 -6.50 3.32 10.90
C HIS A 119 -5.47 3.83 11.91
N ARG A 120 -4.59 2.96 12.45
CA ARG A 120 -3.52 3.37 13.39
C ARG A 120 -2.45 4.24 12.73
N VAL A 121 -2.23 4.09 11.43
CA VAL A 121 -1.23 4.86 10.67
C VAL A 121 -1.69 6.28 10.37
N HIS A 122 -2.99 6.48 10.12
CA HIS A 122 -3.51 7.75 9.61
C HIS A 122 -3.14 8.99 10.46
N PRO A 123 -3.24 8.98 11.80
CA PRO A 123 -2.81 10.13 12.60
C PRO A 123 -1.31 10.47 12.44
N ALA A 124 -0.45 9.46 12.23
CA ALA A 124 0.98 9.69 12.06
C ALA A 124 1.32 10.37 10.73
N LYS A 125 0.57 10.10 9.67
CA LYS A 125 0.64 10.86 8.41
C LYS A 125 0.41 12.35 8.65
N GLU A 126 -0.64 12.68 9.40
CA GLU A 126 -0.99 14.09 9.68
C GLU A 126 0.10 14.79 10.50
N LEU A 127 0.76 14.06 11.42
CA LEU A 127 1.93 14.57 12.13
C LEU A 127 3.12 14.83 11.19
N THR A 128 3.39 13.91 10.26
CA THR A 128 4.43 14.09 9.21
C THR A 128 4.15 15.32 8.36
N HIS A 129 2.91 15.48 7.90
CA HIS A 129 2.49 16.60 7.06
C HIS A 129 2.66 17.92 7.82
N SER A 130 2.19 17.97 9.06
CA SER A 130 2.35 19.14 9.94
C SER A 130 3.82 19.50 10.17
N ALA A 131 4.69 18.51 10.38
CA ALA A 131 6.12 18.73 10.58
C ALA A 131 6.82 19.26 9.31
N ILE A 132 6.40 18.81 8.12
CA ILE A 132 6.89 19.30 6.84
C ILE A 132 6.45 20.75 6.62
N GLU A 133 5.16 21.05 6.82
CA GLU A 133 4.60 22.40 6.66
C GLU A 133 5.26 23.41 7.61
N ALA A 134 5.57 22.99 8.84
CA ALA A 134 6.30 23.80 9.82
C ALA A 134 7.80 23.95 9.52
N GLY A 135 8.34 23.24 8.52
CA GLY A 135 9.78 23.18 8.24
C GLY A 135 10.59 22.44 9.30
N ALA A 136 9.93 21.66 10.16
CA ALA A 136 10.55 20.85 11.21
C ALA A 136 11.15 19.53 10.68
N TYR A 137 10.85 19.17 9.42
CA TYR A 137 11.43 18.01 8.75
C TYR A 137 11.90 18.32 7.33
N LEU A 138 13.06 17.75 6.98
CA LEU A 138 13.56 17.63 5.62
C LEU A 138 14.11 16.21 5.43
N PRO A 139 13.91 15.59 4.25
CA PRO A 139 14.46 14.27 4.00
C PRO A 139 16.00 14.32 4.04
N PRO A 140 16.66 13.31 4.64
CA PRO A 140 18.12 13.30 4.77
C PRO A 140 18.82 13.37 3.42
N LYS A 141 18.26 12.69 2.40
CA LYS A 141 18.76 12.71 1.02
C LYS A 141 17.83 13.55 0.15
N ASN A 142 18.40 14.39 -0.71
CA ASN A 142 17.69 15.31 -1.60
C ASN A 142 16.69 16.25 -0.87
N PRO A 143 17.11 16.99 0.19
CA PRO A 143 16.23 17.89 0.95
C PRO A 143 15.56 18.96 0.09
N GLU A 144 16.18 19.37 -1.02
CA GLU A 144 15.64 20.32 -1.98
C GLU A 144 14.43 19.78 -2.76
N ARG A 145 14.16 18.47 -2.68
CA ARG A 145 13.05 17.77 -3.38
C ARG A 145 11.88 17.45 -2.44
N ILE A 146 11.62 18.29 -1.44
CA ILE A 146 10.55 18.06 -0.46
C ILE A 146 9.16 17.89 -1.11
N GLU A 147 8.86 18.62 -2.19
CA GLU A 147 7.59 18.48 -2.92
C GLU A 147 7.42 17.06 -3.50
N ALA A 148 8.50 16.49 -4.05
CA ALA A 148 8.48 15.13 -4.57
C ALA A 148 8.40 14.08 -3.45
N PHE A 149 8.91 14.38 -2.26
CA PHE A 149 8.72 13.51 -1.08
C PHE A 149 7.24 13.47 -0.69
N VAL A 150 6.58 14.64 -0.59
CA VAL A 150 5.15 14.74 -0.27
C VAL A 150 4.29 14.04 -1.32
N GLU A 151 4.62 14.20 -2.61
CA GLU A 151 3.91 13.50 -3.69
C GLU A 151 4.02 11.98 -3.57
N MET A 152 5.22 11.45 -3.31
CA MET A 152 5.41 10.00 -3.13
C MET A 152 4.73 9.46 -1.87
N ASP A 153 4.72 10.25 -0.79
CA ASP A 153 4.00 9.93 0.44
C ASP A 153 2.48 9.83 0.20
N GLU A 154 1.89 10.81 -0.49
CA GLU A 154 0.47 10.78 -0.83
C GLU A 154 0.10 9.59 -1.72
N VAL A 155 0.90 9.29 -2.76
CA VAL A 155 0.69 8.11 -3.60
C VAL A 155 0.72 6.82 -2.77
N PHE A 156 1.65 6.70 -1.83
CA PHE A 156 1.73 5.54 -0.95
C PHE A 156 0.49 5.42 -0.04
N HIS A 157 -0.02 6.53 0.50
CA HIS A 157 -1.25 6.53 1.30
C HIS A 157 -2.50 6.24 0.47
N ASP A 158 -2.51 6.60 -0.82
CA ASP A 158 -3.55 6.20 -1.75
C ASP A 158 -3.56 4.67 -1.98
N ASP A 159 -2.38 4.06 -2.12
CA ASP A 159 -2.23 2.60 -2.22
C ASP A 159 -2.70 1.88 -0.94
N LEU A 160 -2.49 2.48 0.24
CA LEU A 160 -3.05 1.96 1.50
C LEU A 160 -4.58 1.95 1.46
N ARG A 161 -5.21 2.95 0.83
CA ARG A 161 -6.67 2.96 0.66
C ARG A 161 -7.13 1.85 -0.29
N GLU A 162 -6.35 1.50 -1.31
CA GLU A 162 -6.68 0.36 -2.18
C GLU A 162 -6.60 -0.97 -1.43
N LEU A 163 -5.54 -1.18 -0.64
CA LEU A 163 -5.42 -2.34 0.24
C LEU A 163 -6.61 -2.42 1.21
N LEU A 164 -7.01 -1.29 1.81
CA LEU A 164 -8.16 -1.22 2.71
C LEU A 164 -9.46 -1.63 2.01
N ARG A 165 -9.68 -1.16 0.78
CA ARG A 165 -10.88 -1.52 0.00
C ARG A 165 -10.90 -3.00 -0.34
N ALA A 166 -9.76 -3.57 -0.76
CA ALA A 166 -9.65 -4.99 -1.06
C ALA A 166 -9.90 -5.86 0.18
N ALA A 167 -9.31 -5.49 1.32
CA ALA A 167 -9.51 -6.20 2.58
C ALA A 167 -10.97 -6.16 3.06
N LYS A 168 -11.64 -5.00 2.96
CA LYS A 168 -13.08 -4.88 3.28
C LYS A 168 -13.99 -5.69 2.36
N ALA A 169 -13.54 -5.98 1.15
CA ALA A 169 -14.26 -6.81 0.19
C ALA A 169 -13.94 -8.31 0.33
N ASP A 170 -13.12 -8.70 1.30
CA ASP A 170 -12.57 -10.05 1.47
C ASP A 170 -11.90 -10.61 0.20
N ASP A 171 -11.27 -9.73 -0.59
CA ASP A 171 -10.64 -10.08 -1.87
C ASP A 171 -9.15 -10.31 -1.67
N LEU A 172 -8.77 -11.57 -1.41
CA LEU A 172 -7.38 -11.97 -1.16
C LEU A 172 -6.45 -11.63 -2.33
N GLN A 173 -6.90 -11.81 -3.57
CA GLN A 173 -6.06 -11.58 -4.74
C GLN A 173 -5.76 -10.08 -4.88
N ARG A 174 -6.78 -9.23 -4.77
CA ARG A 174 -6.59 -7.78 -4.84
C ARG A 174 -5.81 -7.25 -3.64
N ALA A 175 -6.04 -7.78 -2.44
CA ALA A 175 -5.28 -7.39 -1.25
C ALA A 175 -3.80 -7.73 -1.40
N THR A 176 -3.47 -8.92 -1.94
CA THR A 176 -2.09 -9.33 -2.23
C THR A 176 -1.44 -8.42 -3.27
N ALA A 177 -2.16 -8.08 -4.35
CA ALA A 177 -1.63 -7.18 -5.37
C ALA A 177 -1.37 -5.77 -4.81
N ALA A 178 -2.33 -5.20 -4.07
CA ALA A 178 -2.17 -3.89 -3.43
C ALA A 178 -1.02 -3.87 -2.42
N TYR A 179 -0.83 -4.95 -1.66
CA TYR A 179 0.33 -5.10 -0.78
C TYR A 179 1.66 -5.08 -1.55
N GLY A 180 1.71 -5.70 -2.73
CA GLY A 180 2.88 -5.65 -3.61
C GLY A 180 3.25 -4.23 -4.03
N GLU A 181 2.27 -3.42 -4.43
CA GLU A 181 2.48 -2.01 -4.78
C GLU A 181 3.00 -1.19 -3.59
N LEU A 182 2.48 -1.42 -2.39
CA LEU A 182 2.98 -0.77 -1.17
C LEU A 182 4.46 -1.07 -0.88
N VAL A 183 4.89 -2.32 -1.04
CA VAL A 183 6.30 -2.71 -0.87
C VAL A 183 7.19 -2.02 -1.91
N GLN A 184 6.70 -1.88 -3.15
CA GLN A 184 7.40 -1.14 -4.19
C GLN A 184 7.48 0.36 -3.85
N GLY A 185 6.41 0.96 -3.33
CA GLY A 185 6.37 2.33 -2.84
C GLY A 185 7.42 2.60 -1.74
N CYS A 186 7.50 1.73 -0.73
CA CYS A 186 8.53 1.77 0.32
C CYS A 186 9.95 1.78 -0.28
N THR A 187 10.20 0.91 -1.25
CA THR A 187 11.52 0.80 -1.90
C THR A 187 11.85 2.05 -2.70
N ASN A 188 10.88 2.57 -3.46
CA ASN A 188 11.04 3.76 -4.29
C ASN A 188 11.34 5.00 -3.44
N CYS A 189 10.54 5.25 -2.41
CA CYS A 189 10.72 6.41 -1.51
C CYS A 189 12.06 6.32 -0.77
N HIS A 190 12.39 5.17 -0.17
CA HIS A 190 13.68 5.00 0.52
C HIS A 190 14.87 5.17 -0.42
N THR A 191 14.80 4.66 -1.65
CA THR A 191 15.87 4.86 -2.64
C THR A 191 16.07 6.34 -2.96
N ALA A 192 15.00 7.12 -3.02
CA ALA A 192 15.04 8.55 -3.32
C ALA A 192 15.50 9.42 -2.14
N PHE A 193 15.06 9.13 -0.91
CA PHE A 193 15.13 10.06 0.21
C PHE A 193 15.83 9.54 1.48
N ARG A 194 16.23 8.26 1.51
CA ARG A 194 16.97 7.64 2.62
C ARG A 194 18.40 7.27 2.18
N TYR A 195 19.32 7.23 3.15
CA TYR A 195 20.71 6.77 2.99
C TYR A 195 20.82 5.25 3.14
#